data_AF-A0AAE1SIL4-F1
#
_entry.id   AF-A0AAE1SIL4-F1
#
_cell.length_a   1.000
_cell.length_b   1.000
_cell.length_c   1.000
_cell.angle_alpha   90.00
_cell.angle_beta   90.00
_cell.angle_gamma   90.00
#
_symmetry.space_group_name_H-M   'P 1'
#
loop_
_entity.id
_entity.type
_entity.pdbx_description
1 polymer ?
#
loop_
_entity_poly.entity_id
_entity_poly.type
_entity_poly.pdbx_seq_one_letter_code
_entity_poly.pdbx_strand_id
1 'polypeptide(L)'
;MSSTFVKSSKMKRMESKKSHAWWWDSHISPKNSKWLQENLEQMDQNVKRMLKLIEEDADSFAKRAEMYYQKRPELITLVEEFYRMHRSLAERYDHVTGELRKNIPSDLQSQGSGISDVGSEPPSRLPSPDRRPSRPNPKPGPRAAGFEYFLGTGGSSSDLGKEGDESSTLDSESESDDSSINNYSSTLSNDDDQGLLRRKISELEVELRDVKEKLRVQQEEETSDNLISRIAGYEEDLRNAKEKIRLSGEEISRLRIELQKYESGDYVHGLSAGQEATEEEPQVSEENATGEEPQPESKIPTLEEELRSTIEKLHDSEKEVGRLREELKSNGSFVKLLQDQLGSAQKDVSGWKAKLEREKREVSKLQDRIARYKSNLSDRDQEIRGLKESISNSNKALAEENLQLQGEITKLLKERAYLEDNIKEMDLRCQLLEEDVRRALAGKEEMEMLLKSEIEQLKLTIAERDNHIEELNRNLDALYDKYDTLVTEKDDLNARVALLDEELSSKDDQIDQMNNHLNQLHIEHVTLISETEGTRKMVEELRSRVKELEREVDRQKEIVLEGAEEKREAIRQLCFSLEHYRNGYQRLRQALEHKRLPVMAS
;
A
#
# COMPACT_ATOMS: atom_id res chain seq x y z
N MET A 1 -20.80 -63.69 13.14
CA MET A 1 -19.57 -63.38 12.37
C MET A 1 -18.92 -62.19 13.07
N SER A 2 -17.86 -62.40 13.86
CA SER A 2 -16.48 -62.63 13.37
C SER A 2 -15.98 -61.34 12.68
N SER A 3 -15.55 -60.32 13.43
CA SER A 3 -14.26 -60.22 14.14
C SER A 3 -13.06 -60.08 13.22
N THR A 4 -12.47 -58.87 13.22
CA THR A 4 -11.03 -58.69 13.43
C THR A 4 -10.76 -57.30 14.02
N PHE A 5 -10.07 -57.25 15.17
CA PHE A 5 -9.39 -56.03 15.60
C PHE A 5 -8.22 -55.74 14.67
N VAL A 6 -8.14 -54.54 14.09
CA VAL A 6 -6.89 -54.02 13.50
C VAL A 6 -6.33 -53.00 14.48
N LYS A 7 -5.13 -53.28 15.00
CA LYS A 7 -4.46 -52.41 15.99
C LYS A 7 -4.07 -51.08 15.35
N SER A 8 -4.35 -49.97 16.02
CA SER A 8 -3.71 -48.68 15.69
C SER A 8 -2.21 -48.80 15.90
N SER A 9 -1.46 -48.96 14.82
CA SER A 9 0.00 -48.88 14.84
C SER A 9 0.38 -47.41 14.87
N LYS A 10 0.90 -46.93 16.00
CA LYS A 10 1.50 -45.60 16.10
C LYS A 10 2.73 -45.55 15.19
N MET A 11 2.58 -45.04 13.98
CA MET A 11 3.72 -44.57 13.20
C MET A 11 4.46 -43.52 14.04
N LYS A 12 5.67 -43.86 14.49
CA LYS A 12 6.59 -42.85 15.03
C LYS A 12 6.78 -41.81 13.94
N ARG A 13 6.58 -40.53 14.29
CA ARG A 13 6.95 -39.39 13.46
C ARG A 13 8.46 -39.47 13.22
N MET A 14 8.87 -39.99 12.06
CA MET A 14 10.26 -39.90 11.63
C MET A 14 10.49 -38.42 11.30
N GLU A 15 11.23 -37.71 12.16
CA GLU A 15 11.71 -36.38 11.84
C GLU A 15 12.59 -36.51 10.59
N SER A 16 12.16 -35.88 9.49
CA SER A 16 12.96 -35.85 8.26
C SER A 16 14.27 -35.14 8.57
N LYS A 17 15.39 -35.81 8.26
CA LYS A 17 16.73 -35.24 8.40
C LYS A 17 16.87 -34.07 7.41
N LYS A 18 16.56 -32.86 7.85
CA LYS A 18 16.85 -31.63 7.10
C LYS A 18 18.36 -31.56 6.90
N SER A 19 18.81 -31.61 5.65
CA SER A 19 20.21 -31.44 5.25
C SER A 19 20.70 -29.98 5.33
N HIS A 20 20.00 -29.11 6.06
CA HIS A 20 20.39 -27.72 6.30
C HIS A 20 20.85 -27.50 7.73
N ALA A 21 22.17 -27.32 7.87
CA ALA A 21 22.85 -26.68 8.99
C ALA A 21 22.55 -27.20 10.42
N TRP A 22 23.17 -28.34 10.71
CA TRP A 22 23.43 -28.88 12.06
C TRP A 22 23.83 -27.83 13.12
N TRP A 23 24.55 -26.77 12.73
CA TRP A 23 24.97 -25.70 13.65
C TRP A 23 23.90 -24.60 13.84
N TRP A 24 23.17 -24.16 12.79
CA TRP A 24 22.04 -23.22 12.95
C TRP A 24 20.96 -23.83 13.86
N ASP A 25 20.58 -25.09 13.62
CA ASP A 25 19.54 -25.80 14.42
C ASP A 25 20.06 -26.19 15.83
N SER A 26 21.37 -26.15 16.07
CA SER A 26 21.91 -26.29 17.43
C SER A 26 21.83 -24.99 18.25
N HIS A 27 21.97 -23.82 17.62
CA HIS A 27 22.14 -22.54 18.33
C HIS A 27 20.95 -21.57 18.25
N ILE A 28 20.16 -21.59 17.17
CA ILE A 28 19.00 -20.68 16.97
C ILE A 28 17.70 -21.45 16.69
N SER A 29 17.60 -22.65 17.28
CA SER A 29 16.34 -23.41 17.30
C SER A 29 15.56 -23.09 18.59
N PRO A 30 14.23 -22.85 18.53
CA PRO A 30 13.38 -22.67 19.72
C PRO A 30 13.40 -23.87 20.68
N LYS A 31 13.90 -25.04 20.25
CA LYS A 31 14.13 -26.22 21.10
C LYS A 31 15.34 -26.06 22.05
N ASN A 32 16.33 -25.22 21.73
CA ASN A 32 17.59 -25.10 22.47
C ASN A 32 17.81 -23.75 23.16
N SER A 33 17.29 -22.65 22.60
CA SER A 33 17.46 -21.31 23.17
C SER A 33 16.25 -20.91 24.03
N LYS A 34 16.40 -20.99 25.36
CA LYS A 34 15.35 -20.57 26.32
C LYS A 34 14.90 -19.13 26.08
N TRP A 35 15.85 -18.21 25.88
CA TRP A 35 15.52 -16.80 25.64
C TRP A 35 14.69 -16.61 24.35
N LEU A 36 15.01 -17.34 23.28
CA LEU A 36 14.23 -17.30 22.04
C LEU A 36 12.81 -17.86 22.25
N GLN A 37 12.69 -18.96 23.00
CA GLN A 37 11.39 -19.55 23.35
C GLN A 37 10.54 -18.61 24.20
N GLU A 38 11.13 -18.03 25.25
CA GLU A 38 10.48 -17.06 26.15
C GLU A 38 10.07 -15.78 25.40
N ASN A 39 10.90 -15.27 24.50
CA ASN A 39 10.60 -14.08 23.70
C ASN A 39 9.49 -14.32 22.66
N LEU A 40 9.49 -15.48 21.98
CA LEU A 40 8.42 -15.85 21.04
C LEU A 40 7.08 -16.09 21.78
N GLU A 41 7.09 -16.76 22.93
CA GLU A 41 5.92 -16.93 23.79
C GLU A 41 5.39 -15.57 24.28
N GLN A 42 6.27 -14.66 24.70
CA GLN A 42 5.86 -13.31 25.15
C GLN A 42 5.30 -12.45 24.00
N MET A 43 5.82 -12.59 22.77
CA MET A 43 5.27 -11.97 21.58
C MET A 43 3.89 -12.54 21.21
N ASP A 44 3.71 -13.85 21.23
CA ASP A 44 2.43 -14.52 20.97
C ASP A 44 1.36 -14.19 22.03
N GLN A 45 1.74 -14.16 23.32
CA GLN A 45 0.88 -13.65 24.40
C GLN A 45 0.52 -12.18 24.25
N ASN A 46 1.34 -11.38 23.55
CA ASN A 46 1.03 -9.99 23.25
C ASN A 46 0.05 -9.87 22.07
N VAL A 47 0.28 -10.60 20.98
CA VAL A 47 -0.65 -10.70 19.85
C VAL A 47 -2.03 -11.18 20.31
N LYS A 48 -2.10 -12.16 21.21
CA LYS A 48 -3.36 -12.62 21.82
C LYS A 48 -4.07 -11.55 22.65
N ARG A 49 -3.33 -10.70 23.37
CA ARG A 49 -3.90 -9.53 24.08
C ARG A 49 -4.43 -8.48 23.09
N MET A 50 -3.68 -8.18 22.03
CA MET A 50 -4.08 -7.24 20.98
C MET A 50 -5.35 -7.69 20.26
N LEU A 51 -5.44 -8.97 19.86
CA LEU A 51 -6.63 -9.56 19.24
C LEU A 51 -7.85 -9.46 20.15
N LYS A 52 -7.71 -9.82 21.44
CA LYS A 52 -8.83 -9.73 22.40
C LYS A 52 -9.37 -8.30 22.56
N LEU A 53 -8.53 -7.26 22.51
CA LEU A 53 -9.03 -5.88 22.54
C LEU A 53 -9.90 -5.56 21.31
N ILE A 54 -9.61 -6.15 20.16
CA ILE A 54 -10.30 -5.93 18.87
C ILE A 54 -11.58 -6.78 18.73
N GLU A 55 -11.60 -8.00 19.28
CA GLU A 55 -12.65 -9.01 19.08
C GLU A 55 -13.92 -8.86 19.94
N GLU A 56 -13.95 -7.98 20.95
CA GLU A 56 -15.13 -7.83 21.82
C GLU A 56 -16.28 -7.07 21.11
N ASP A 57 -17.33 -7.81 20.76
CA ASP A 57 -18.57 -7.29 20.17
C ASP A 57 -19.23 -6.20 21.02
N ALA A 58 -19.75 -5.18 20.33
CA ALA A 58 -20.49 -4.07 20.93
C ALA A 58 -21.87 -3.93 20.28
N ASP A 59 -22.92 -4.14 21.07
CA ASP A 59 -24.33 -4.27 20.63
C ASP A 59 -24.92 -3.01 19.96
N SER A 60 -24.19 -1.89 19.94
CA SER A 60 -24.62 -0.61 19.38
C SER A 60 -23.44 0.26 18.96
N PHE A 61 -23.63 1.06 17.92
CA PHE A 61 -22.58 1.90 17.31
C PHE A 61 -21.95 2.90 18.28
N ALA A 62 -22.73 3.54 19.14
CA ALA A 62 -22.21 4.49 20.15
C ALA A 62 -21.25 3.79 21.14
N LYS A 63 -21.65 2.61 21.64
CA LYS A 63 -20.85 1.74 22.52
C LYS A 63 -19.58 1.26 21.82
N ARG A 64 -19.64 0.97 20.51
CA ARG A 64 -18.46 0.62 19.69
C ARG A 64 -17.47 1.79 19.55
N ALA A 65 -17.96 3.02 19.36
CA ALA A 65 -17.13 4.22 19.29
C ALA A 65 -16.47 4.53 20.64
N GLU A 66 -17.24 4.47 21.73
CA GLU A 66 -16.72 4.65 23.10
C GLU A 66 -15.64 3.62 23.45
N MET A 67 -15.91 2.33 23.23
CA MET A 67 -14.94 1.24 23.43
C MET A 67 -13.68 1.41 22.56
N TYR A 68 -13.81 1.91 21.32
CA TYR A 68 -12.65 2.21 20.48
C TYR A 68 -11.76 3.29 21.09
N TYR A 69 -12.32 4.40 21.59
CA TYR A 69 -11.52 5.45 22.22
C TYR A 69 -10.91 5.03 23.55
N GLN A 70 -11.59 4.18 24.34
CA GLN A 70 -11.06 3.65 25.59
C GLN A 70 -9.93 2.62 25.37
N LYS A 71 -10.05 1.73 24.38
CA LYS A 71 -9.06 0.66 24.11
C LYS A 71 -7.89 1.08 23.23
N ARG A 72 -8.03 2.13 22.43
CA ARG A 72 -6.97 2.59 21.50
C ARG A 72 -5.63 2.89 22.19
N PRO A 73 -5.57 3.51 23.39
CA PRO A 73 -4.32 3.66 24.14
C PRO A 73 -3.69 2.30 24.52
N GLU A 74 -4.47 1.38 25.08
CA GLU A 74 -3.97 0.05 25.49
C GLU A 74 -3.43 -0.74 24.29
N LEU A 75 -4.14 -0.71 23.16
CA LEU A 75 -3.72 -1.36 21.92
C LEU A 75 -2.42 -0.75 21.37
N ILE A 76 -2.23 0.57 21.47
CA ILE A 76 -0.98 1.23 21.09
C ILE A 76 0.18 0.76 21.97
N THR A 77 0.02 0.74 23.29
CA THR A 77 1.08 0.26 24.22
C THR A 77 1.45 -1.21 23.96
N LEU A 78 0.47 -2.08 23.67
CA LEU A 78 0.74 -3.47 23.31
C LEU A 78 1.51 -3.59 21.97
N VAL A 79 1.19 -2.77 20.97
CA VAL A 79 1.92 -2.68 19.70
C VAL A 79 3.37 -2.19 19.93
N GLU A 80 3.57 -1.20 20.80
CA GLU A 80 4.90 -0.68 21.16
C GLU A 80 5.74 -1.75 21.89
N GLU A 81 5.15 -2.50 22.84
CA GLU A 81 5.78 -3.66 23.47
C GLU A 81 6.16 -4.73 22.44
N PHE A 82 5.26 -5.05 21.50
CA PHE A 82 5.50 -6.05 20.46
C PHE A 82 6.65 -5.63 19.53
N TYR A 83 6.64 -4.38 19.06
CA TYR A 83 7.69 -3.83 18.21
C TYR A 83 9.05 -3.82 18.94
N ARG A 84 9.08 -3.45 20.22
CA ARG A 84 10.29 -3.47 21.05
C ARG A 84 10.86 -4.88 21.24
N MET A 85 10.00 -5.89 21.45
CA MET A 85 10.42 -7.30 21.51
C MET A 85 10.97 -7.78 20.18
N HIS A 86 10.27 -7.54 19.08
CA HIS A 86 10.71 -7.88 17.72
C HIS A 86 12.05 -7.20 17.37
N ARG A 87 12.23 -5.94 17.75
CA ARG A 87 13.48 -5.19 17.53
C ARG A 87 14.65 -5.84 18.27
N SER A 88 14.49 -6.19 19.55
CA SER A 88 15.53 -6.89 20.33
C SER A 88 15.84 -8.30 19.80
N LEU A 89 14.88 -8.96 19.17
CA LEU A 89 15.07 -10.25 18.49
C LEU A 89 15.90 -10.11 17.21
N ALA A 90 15.56 -9.15 16.35
CA ALA A 90 16.34 -8.83 15.16
C ALA A 90 17.79 -8.44 15.53
N GLU A 91 17.96 -7.54 16.51
CA GLU A 91 19.27 -7.13 17.00
C GLU A 91 20.11 -8.30 17.52
N ARG A 92 19.52 -9.25 18.26
CA ARG A 92 20.25 -10.45 18.71
C ARG A 92 20.56 -11.42 17.58
N TYR A 93 19.69 -11.56 16.58
CA TYR A 93 19.96 -12.35 15.39
C TYR A 93 21.12 -11.76 14.57
N ASP A 94 21.17 -10.44 14.42
CA ASP A 94 22.27 -9.72 13.76
C ASP A 94 23.59 -9.86 14.54
N HIS A 95 23.55 -9.80 15.87
CA HIS A 95 24.75 -10.04 16.70
C HIS A 95 25.27 -11.47 16.55
N VAL A 96 24.42 -12.49 16.65
CA VAL A 96 24.86 -13.90 16.51
C VAL A 96 25.35 -14.19 15.09
N THR A 97 24.68 -13.66 14.07
CA THR A 97 25.09 -13.80 12.66
C THR A 97 26.38 -13.04 12.36
N GLY A 98 26.56 -11.87 12.98
CA GLY A 98 27.76 -11.04 12.86
C GLY A 98 28.97 -11.65 13.56
N GLU A 99 28.82 -12.12 14.79
CA GLU A 99 29.89 -12.84 15.51
C GLU A 99 30.28 -14.13 14.80
N LEU A 100 29.33 -14.89 14.25
CA LEU A 100 29.64 -16.04 13.41
C LEU A 100 30.54 -15.65 12.23
N ARG A 101 30.20 -14.59 11.47
CA ARG A 101 31.00 -14.13 10.34
C ARG A 101 32.43 -13.71 10.73
N LYS A 102 32.64 -13.25 11.97
CA LYS A 102 33.99 -12.95 12.53
C LYS A 102 34.77 -14.19 12.96
N ASN A 103 34.07 -15.27 13.33
CA ASN A 103 34.67 -16.50 13.87
C ASN A 103 34.90 -17.60 12.81
N ILE A 104 34.62 -17.33 11.53
CA ILE A 104 35.07 -18.18 10.41
C ILE A 104 36.55 -17.89 10.15
N PRO A 105 37.46 -18.89 10.21
CA PRO A 105 38.88 -18.66 9.96
C PRO A 105 39.16 -18.16 8.53
N SER A 106 39.96 -17.11 8.42
CA SER A 106 40.26 -16.43 7.14
C SER A 106 40.88 -17.34 6.07
N ASP A 107 41.53 -18.43 6.48
CA ASP A 107 42.16 -19.41 5.59
C ASP A 107 41.17 -20.14 4.67
N LEU A 108 39.87 -20.20 5.03
CA LEU A 108 38.83 -20.76 4.16
C LEU A 108 38.23 -19.73 3.18
N GLN A 109 38.55 -18.44 3.33
CA GLN A 109 37.97 -17.38 2.50
C GLN A 109 38.81 -17.07 1.24
N SER A 110 40.05 -17.59 1.15
CA SER A 110 40.97 -17.32 0.04
C SER A 110 40.86 -18.30 -1.15
N GLN A 111 40.20 -19.45 -1.00
CA GLN A 111 40.00 -20.44 -2.08
C GLN A 111 38.55 -20.53 -2.60
N GLY A 112 37.68 -19.58 -2.23
CA GLY A 112 36.29 -19.49 -2.70
C GLY A 112 36.05 -18.57 -3.91
N SER A 113 37.09 -17.97 -4.50
CA SER A 113 36.97 -17.01 -5.60
C SER A 113 36.72 -17.70 -6.95
N GLY A 114 35.48 -18.20 -7.15
CA GLY A 114 35.15 -18.96 -8.37
C GLY A 114 33.67 -19.19 -8.69
N ILE A 115 32.72 -18.78 -7.83
CA ILE A 115 31.28 -18.81 -8.16
C ILE A 115 30.54 -17.54 -7.70
N SER A 116 30.06 -16.77 -8.67
CA SER A 116 29.06 -15.72 -8.46
C SER A 116 28.20 -15.56 -9.72
N ASP A 117 27.02 -16.18 -9.73
CA ASP A 117 25.73 -15.62 -10.20
C ASP A 117 24.60 -16.67 -10.02
N VAL A 118 23.37 -16.33 -10.41
CA VAL A 118 22.13 -17.12 -10.41
C VAL A 118 21.53 -17.35 -9.02
N GLY A 119 20.56 -16.50 -8.64
CA GLY A 119 19.89 -16.65 -7.33
C GLY A 119 18.71 -15.74 -6.98
N SER A 120 18.11 -14.96 -7.89
CA SER A 120 16.87 -14.20 -7.60
C SER A 120 16.05 -13.88 -8.86
N GLU A 121 14.85 -14.46 -8.94
CA GLU A 121 13.83 -14.15 -9.96
C GLU A 121 13.04 -12.85 -9.63
N PRO A 122 12.30 -12.27 -10.60
CA PRO A 122 11.89 -10.86 -10.54
C PRO A 122 10.46 -10.60 -10.03
N PRO A 123 10.18 -9.37 -9.55
CA PRO A 123 8.85 -8.78 -9.61
C PRO A 123 8.63 -8.11 -10.98
N SER A 124 7.57 -8.52 -11.68
CA SER A 124 7.17 -7.98 -12.99
C SER A 124 6.67 -6.53 -12.94
N ARG A 125 6.90 -5.76 -14.03
CA ARG A 125 5.86 -4.88 -14.61
C ARG A 125 6.12 -4.60 -16.09
N LEU A 126 5.09 -4.76 -16.91
CA LEU A 126 5.11 -4.51 -18.35
C LEU A 126 5.15 -3.00 -18.65
N PRO A 127 5.92 -2.53 -19.64
CA PRO A 127 5.81 -1.19 -20.17
C PRO A 127 4.65 -1.08 -21.17
N SER A 128 3.67 -0.22 -20.91
CA SER A 128 2.68 0.22 -21.90
C SER A 128 3.06 1.63 -22.39
N PRO A 129 3.13 1.91 -23.71
CA PRO A 129 3.80 3.11 -24.21
C PRO A 129 2.92 4.35 -24.46
N ASP A 130 3.60 5.51 -24.39
CA ASP A 130 3.33 6.80 -25.05
C ASP A 130 2.32 7.82 -24.42
N ARG A 131 2.64 9.10 -24.68
CA ARG A 131 1.81 10.34 -24.66
C ARG A 131 1.62 11.20 -23.39
N ARG A 132 2.69 11.97 -23.15
CA ARG A 132 2.69 13.46 -23.11
C ARG A 132 2.19 14.19 -21.83
N PRO A 133 2.53 15.49 -21.64
CA PRO A 133 2.76 16.05 -20.30
C PRO A 133 1.75 17.11 -19.82
N SER A 134 1.73 17.37 -18.50
CA SER A 134 1.16 18.61 -17.94
C SER A 134 1.60 18.95 -16.50
N ARG A 135 2.26 20.12 -16.39
CA ARG A 135 2.21 21.13 -15.30
C ARG A 135 2.63 20.76 -13.85
N PRO A 136 3.01 21.77 -13.03
CA PRO A 136 3.53 21.56 -11.67
C PRO A 136 2.42 21.49 -10.60
N ASN A 137 2.68 20.77 -9.51
CA ASN A 137 1.78 20.64 -8.36
C ASN A 137 2.06 21.68 -7.24
N PRO A 138 1.09 21.98 -6.34
CA PRO A 138 1.17 23.10 -5.40
C PRO A 138 1.69 22.74 -4.01
N LYS A 139 1.96 23.78 -3.20
CA LYS A 139 2.25 23.67 -1.76
C LYS A 139 1.02 23.18 -0.96
N PRO A 140 1.16 22.31 0.04
CA PRO A 140 0.16 22.13 1.10
C PRO A 140 0.24 23.26 2.14
N GLY A 141 -0.93 23.73 2.61
CA GLY A 141 -1.06 24.59 3.80
C GLY A 141 -1.15 23.77 5.11
N PRO A 142 -1.16 24.44 6.28
CA PRO A 142 -1.03 23.78 7.58
C PRO A 142 -2.33 23.11 8.07
N ARG A 143 -2.20 22.07 8.90
CA ARG A 143 -3.34 21.51 9.67
C ARG A 143 -2.93 21.00 11.05
N ALA A 144 -3.55 21.59 12.08
CA ALA A 144 -3.72 21.12 13.46
C ALA A 144 -2.47 20.70 14.26
N ALA A 145 -2.19 21.43 15.35
CA ALA A 145 -1.22 21.04 16.37
C ALA A 145 -1.71 19.83 17.21
N GLY A 146 -0.78 19.10 17.82
CA GLY A 146 -1.12 18.00 18.73
C GLY A 146 0.00 17.00 19.08
N PHE A 147 1.16 17.07 18.42
CA PHE A 147 2.25 16.07 18.59
C PHE A 147 3.66 16.66 18.75
N GLU A 148 3.78 17.90 19.26
CA GLU A 148 5.07 18.54 19.57
C GLU A 148 5.34 18.59 21.08
N TYR A 149 5.58 17.44 21.70
CA TYR A 149 6.21 17.38 23.03
C TYR A 149 6.92 16.04 23.30
N PHE A 150 8.16 15.86 22.82
CA PHE A 150 9.09 14.90 23.46
C PHE A 150 10.60 15.11 23.26
N LEU A 151 11.07 15.91 22.29
CA LEU A 151 12.50 16.16 22.10
C LEU A 151 12.84 17.64 22.37
N GLY A 152 13.71 17.85 23.35
CA GLY A 152 13.81 19.12 24.08
C GLY A 152 14.46 20.29 23.35
N THR A 153 13.96 21.49 23.64
CA THR A 153 14.53 22.78 23.21
C THR A 153 15.76 23.16 24.04
N GLY A 154 16.82 23.68 23.41
CA GLY A 154 17.96 24.25 24.12
C GLY A 154 18.92 25.03 23.23
N GLY A 155 19.06 26.34 23.46
CA GLY A 155 19.99 27.23 22.76
C GLY A 155 19.35 28.01 21.59
N SER A 156 19.61 29.32 21.54
CA SER A 156 19.16 30.26 20.50
C SER A 156 20.17 31.43 20.40
N SER A 157 19.88 32.43 19.55
CA SER A 157 20.70 33.62 19.21
C SER A 157 21.90 33.31 18.27
N SER A 158 21.98 33.83 17.03
CA SER A 158 22.09 35.24 16.51
C SER A 158 23.57 35.65 16.31
N ASP A 159 23.99 36.57 15.43
CA ASP A 159 23.29 37.52 14.53
C ASP A 159 24.26 38.05 13.43
N LEU A 160 23.77 38.76 12.40
CA LEU A 160 24.51 39.58 11.40
C LEU A 160 25.48 38.83 10.44
N GLY A 161 25.88 39.36 9.27
CA GLY A 161 25.41 40.53 8.51
C GLY A 161 26.48 41.16 7.60
N LYS A 162 26.09 41.63 6.39
CA LYS A 162 26.91 42.28 5.31
C LYS A 162 27.86 41.34 4.52
N GLU A 163 27.99 41.42 3.19
CA GLU A 163 28.20 42.54 2.23
C GLU A 163 29.61 43.15 2.26
N GLY A 164 30.27 43.21 1.08
CA GLY A 164 31.61 43.79 0.93
C GLY A 164 32.42 43.24 -0.26
N ASP A 165 31.85 43.20 -1.45
CA ASP A 165 32.65 43.14 -2.70
C ASP A 165 33.29 44.52 -2.96
N GLU A 166 34.50 44.56 -3.55
CA GLU A 166 35.08 45.68 -4.32
C GLU A 166 36.53 45.34 -4.78
N SER A 167 36.64 44.92 -6.04
CA SER A 167 37.54 45.51 -7.04
C SER A 167 39.08 45.31 -7.00
N SER A 168 39.60 44.70 -8.10
CA SER A 168 40.79 45.12 -8.87
C SER A 168 42.22 44.85 -8.31
N THR A 169 43.30 44.67 -9.10
CA THR A 169 43.53 44.42 -10.55
C THR A 169 45.02 44.08 -10.79
N LEU A 170 45.34 43.16 -11.74
CA LEU A 170 46.60 43.09 -12.53
C LEU A 170 47.91 42.86 -11.70
N ASP A 171 49.11 42.54 -12.22
CA ASP A 171 49.67 41.97 -13.48
C ASP A 171 51.10 41.47 -13.14
N SER A 172 51.79 40.55 -13.84
CA SER A 172 51.42 39.42 -14.73
C SER A 172 52.68 38.54 -14.93
N GLU A 173 52.61 37.50 -15.77
CA GLU A 173 53.70 36.66 -16.31
C GLU A 173 54.53 35.78 -15.34
N SER A 174 54.54 34.46 -15.57
CA SER A 174 55.68 33.74 -16.21
C SER A 174 55.49 32.22 -16.16
N GLU A 175 55.94 31.50 -17.20
CA GLU A 175 55.69 30.07 -17.37
C GLU A 175 56.77 29.16 -16.74
N SER A 176 56.38 27.96 -16.28
CA SER A 176 57.19 26.73 -16.40
C SER A 176 56.40 25.48 -15.96
N ASP A 177 56.09 24.60 -16.91
CA ASP A 177 55.62 23.23 -16.61
C ASP A 177 56.81 22.31 -16.30
N ASP A 178 56.76 21.58 -15.19
CA ASP A 178 56.51 20.12 -15.22
C ASP A 178 56.01 19.65 -13.84
N SER A 179 55.11 18.67 -13.82
CA SER A 179 54.29 18.36 -12.64
C SER A 179 54.90 17.27 -11.74
N SER A 180 54.75 17.40 -10.41
CA SER A 180 55.28 16.41 -9.47
C SER A 180 54.29 16.02 -8.36
N ILE A 181 54.15 14.70 -8.20
CA ILE A 181 54.12 13.96 -6.93
C ILE A 181 53.07 14.40 -5.88
N ASN A 182 51.95 13.66 -5.89
CA ASN A 182 51.32 13.03 -4.72
C ASN A 182 51.87 13.40 -3.32
N ASN A 183 51.06 14.07 -2.48
CA ASN A 183 50.71 13.53 -1.16
C ASN A 183 49.50 14.21 -0.47
N TYR A 184 48.99 13.55 0.58
CA TYR A 184 48.14 14.13 1.62
C TYR A 184 48.91 15.24 2.39
N SER A 185 48.31 16.20 3.12
CA SER A 185 47.03 16.18 3.84
C SER A 185 46.52 17.58 4.23
N SER A 186 45.26 17.62 4.71
CA SER A 186 44.72 18.53 5.75
C SER A 186 44.18 19.94 5.39
N THR A 187 42.84 19.99 5.38
CA THR A 187 41.96 20.98 6.07
C THR A 187 41.72 22.38 5.49
N LEU A 188 40.41 22.72 5.42
CA LEU A 188 39.75 24.06 5.37
C LEU A 188 39.36 24.67 4.00
N SER A 189 38.38 24.05 3.31
CA SER A 189 37.15 24.71 2.82
C SER A 189 36.18 23.66 2.24
N ASN A 190 34.88 23.73 2.53
CA ASN A 190 33.93 22.63 2.26
C ASN A 190 33.10 22.78 0.97
N ASP A 191 33.17 23.92 0.26
CA ASP A 191 32.30 24.18 -0.90
C ASP A 191 32.87 23.62 -2.23
N ASP A 192 34.20 23.67 -2.42
CA ASP A 192 34.84 23.26 -3.70
C ASP A 192 34.74 21.76 -3.99
N ASP A 193 34.76 20.92 -2.94
CA ASP A 193 34.60 19.47 -3.05
C ASP A 193 33.26 19.10 -3.70
N GLN A 194 32.19 19.85 -3.43
CA GLN A 194 30.89 19.58 -4.06
C GLN A 194 30.91 19.89 -5.57
N GLY A 195 31.71 20.87 -6.00
CA GLY A 195 31.96 21.16 -7.41
C GLY A 195 32.76 20.05 -8.10
N LEU A 196 33.83 19.56 -7.46
CA LEU A 196 34.65 18.45 -7.97
C LEU A 196 33.87 17.14 -8.06
N LEU A 197 33.13 16.78 -7.01
CA LEU A 197 32.28 15.59 -7.00
C LEU A 197 31.22 15.65 -8.11
N ARG A 198 30.58 16.81 -8.32
CA ARG A 198 29.58 16.99 -9.39
C ARG A 198 30.19 16.89 -10.79
N ARG A 199 31.45 17.29 -10.97
CA ARG A 199 32.21 17.07 -12.22
C ARG A 199 32.53 15.59 -12.42
N LYS A 200 33.05 14.91 -11.39
CA LYS A 200 33.38 13.47 -11.45
C LYS A 200 32.14 12.59 -11.68
N ILE A 201 30.98 12.96 -11.12
CA ILE A 201 29.69 12.33 -11.44
C ILE A 201 29.35 12.50 -12.92
N SER A 202 29.45 13.73 -13.46
CA SER A 202 29.20 13.99 -14.89
C SER A 202 30.12 13.20 -15.82
N GLU A 203 31.40 13.04 -15.45
CA GLU A 203 32.36 12.21 -16.18
C GLU A 203 31.96 10.72 -16.15
N LEU A 204 31.66 10.18 -14.97
CA LEU A 204 31.22 8.79 -14.81
C LEU A 204 29.89 8.52 -15.53
N GLU A 205 28.97 9.48 -15.60
CA GLU A 205 27.74 9.38 -16.42
C GLU A 205 28.04 9.33 -17.93
N VAL A 206 29.12 9.96 -18.40
CA VAL A 206 29.55 9.88 -19.81
C VAL A 206 30.24 8.54 -20.07
N GLU A 207 31.18 8.13 -19.22
CA GLU A 207 31.85 6.81 -19.31
C GLU A 207 30.82 5.66 -19.27
N LEU A 208 29.84 5.72 -18.36
CA LEU A 208 28.79 4.70 -18.24
C LEU A 208 27.84 4.67 -19.44
N ARG A 209 27.62 5.79 -20.15
CA ARG A 209 26.91 5.82 -21.43
C ARG A 209 27.73 5.18 -22.55
N ASP A 210 29.03 5.49 -22.64
CA ASP A 210 29.92 4.96 -23.67
C ASP A 210 30.15 3.44 -23.52
N VAL A 211 30.33 2.95 -22.28
CA VAL A 211 30.37 1.51 -21.96
C VAL A 211 29.03 0.84 -22.30
N LYS A 212 27.89 1.49 -22.03
CA LYS A 212 26.57 0.95 -22.36
C LYS A 212 26.32 0.83 -23.85
N GLU A 213 26.77 1.79 -24.66
CA GLU A 213 26.64 1.70 -26.12
C GLU A 213 27.59 0.63 -26.70
N LYS A 214 28.81 0.49 -26.14
CA LYS A 214 29.72 -0.62 -26.50
C LYS A 214 29.11 -2.00 -26.18
N LEU A 215 28.48 -2.16 -25.02
CA LEU A 215 27.77 -3.38 -24.65
C LEU A 215 26.59 -3.66 -25.61
N ARG A 216 25.86 -2.61 -26.02
CA ARG A 216 24.78 -2.72 -27.00
C ARG A 216 25.30 -3.17 -28.37
N VAL A 217 26.40 -2.61 -28.87
CA VAL A 217 27.02 -3.04 -30.14
C VAL A 217 27.44 -4.52 -30.07
N GLN A 218 28.00 -4.98 -28.95
CA GLN A 218 28.29 -6.41 -28.76
C GLN A 218 27.02 -7.29 -28.76
N GLN A 219 25.90 -6.82 -28.18
CA GLN A 219 24.60 -7.52 -28.28
C GLN A 219 24.00 -7.51 -29.69
N GLU A 220 24.36 -6.56 -30.56
CA GLU A 220 23.95 -6.54 -31.97
C GLU A 220 24.83 -7.46 -32.84
N GLU A 221 26.11 -7.66 -32.48
CA GLU A 221 26.95 -8.72 -33.07
C GLU A 221 26.48 -10.13 -32.67
N GLU A 222 26.15 -10.36 -31.39
CA GLU A 222 25.57 -11.62 -30.87
C GLU A 222 24.05 -11.76 -31.13
N THR A 223 23.58 -11.32 -32.29
CA THR A 223 22.20 -11.57 -32.73
C THR A 223 21.89 -13.06 -32.79
N SER A 224 20.67 -13.43 -32.37
CA SER A 224 20.21 -14.84 -32.35
C SER A 224 20.37 -15.53 -33.71
N ASP A 225 20.19 -14.80 -34.81
CA ASP A 225 20.30 -15.34 -36.16
C ASP A 225 21.75 -15.67 -36.57
N ASN A 226 22.74 -14.92 -36.07
CA ASN A 226 24.16 -15.26 -36.20
C ASN A 226 24.49 -16.54 -35.41
N LEU A 227 23.97 -16.68 -34.19
CA LEU A 227 24.18 -17.86 -33.36
C LEU A 227 23.49 -19.10 -33.96
N ILE A 228 22.26 -18.98 -34.45
CA ILE A 228 21.53 -20.03 -35.16
C ILE A 228 22.29 -20.46 -36.43
N SER A 229 22.79 -19.50 -37.22
CA SER A 229 23.58 -19.78 -38.42
C SER A 229 24.88 -20.52 -38.10
N ARG A 230 25.56 -20.15 -37.01
CA ARG A 230 26.79 -20.82 -36.55
C ARG A 230 26.51 -22.23 -36.01
N ILE A 231 25.39 -22.43 -35.30
CA ILE A 231 24.95 -23.75 -34.83
C ILE A 231 24.62 -24.66 -36.02
N ALA A 232 23.86 -24.17 -37.01
CA ALA A 232 23.54 -24.94 -38.22
C ALA A 232 24.79 -25.37 -39.01
N GLY A 233 25.82 -24.52 -39.05
CA GLY A 233 27.13 -24.89 -39.60
C GLY A 233 27.79 -26.05 -38.84
N TYR A 234 27.87 -25.97 -37.51
CA TYR A 234 28.44 -27.05 -36.69
C TYR A 234 27.62 -28.36 -36.74
N GLU A 235 26.30 -28.30 -36.91
CA GLU A 235 25.47 -29.48 -37.13
C GLU A 235 25.77 -30.18 -38.46
N GLU A 236 26.02 -29.40 -39.53
CA GLU A 236 26.40 -29.92 -40.84
C GLU A 236 27.82 -30.50 -40.83
N ASP A 237 28.80 -29.84 -40.20
CA ASP A 237 30.14 -30.39 -39.98
C ASP A 237 30.08 -31.70 -39.17
N LEU A 238 29.20 -31.77 -38.16
CA LEU A 238 28.98 -32.98 -37.37
C LEU A 238 28.34 -34.12 -38.19
N ARG A 239 27.44 -33.81 -39.15
CA ARG A 239 26.94 -34.80 -40.13
C ARG A 239 28.07 -35.32 -41.01
N ASN A 240 28.87 -34.43 -41.59
CA ASN A 240 29.98 -34.77 -42.48
C ASN A 240 31.09 -35.56 -41.76
N ALA A 241 31.36 -35.26 -40.48
CA ALA A 241 32.28 -36.03 -39.65
C ALA A 241 31.75 -37.45 -39.36
N LYS A 242 30.47 -37.59 -38.99
CA LYS A 242 29.84 -38.90 -38.77
C LYS A 242 29.86 -39.78 -40.03
N GLU A 243 29.60 -39.20 -41.19
CA GLU A 243 29.63 -39.92 -42.47
C GLU A 243 31.06 -40.36 -42.85
N LYS A 244 32.07 -39.51 -42.64
CA LYS A 244 33.49 -39.91 -42.79
C LYS A 244 33.89 -41.05 -41.82
N ILE A 245 33.34 -41.08 -40.61
CA ILE A 245 33.55 -42.17 -39.64
C ILE A 245 32.85 -43.46 -40.10
N ARG A 246 31.64 -43.38 -40.68
CA ARG A 246 30.96 -44.55 -41.29
C ARG A 246 31.80 -45.14 -42.42
N LEU A 247 32.22 -44.31 -43.37
CA LEU A 247 33.00 -44.72 -44.54
C LEU A 247 34.38 -45.29 -44.16
N SER A 248 35.05 -44.73 -43.14
CA SER A 248 36.31 -45.30 -42.64
C SER A 248 36.12 -46.58 -41.83
N GLY A 249 35.02 -46.74 -41.10
CA GLY A 249 34.63 -48.00 -40.47
C GLY A 249 34.36 -49.12 -41.48
N GLU A 250 33.77 -48.79 -42.63
CA GLU A 250 33.58 -49.71 -43.75
C GLU A 250 34.91 -50.07 -44.44
N GLU A 251 35.84 -49.12 -44.57
CA GLU A 251 37.20 -49.39 -45.08
C GLU A 251 38.01 -50.26 -44.11
N ILE A 252 37.97 -49.98 -42.81
CA ILE A 252 38.57 -50.83 -41.77
C ILE A 252 37.98 -52.24 -41.80
N SER A 253 36.69 -52.38 -42.11
CA SER A 253 36.03 -53.68 -42.25
C SER A 253 36.50 -54.42 -43.51
N ARG A 254 36.66 -53.73 -44.65
CA ARG A 254 37.28 -54.30 -45.87
C ARG A 254 38.71 -54.75 -45.61
N LEU A 255 39.55 -53.88 -45.02
CA LEU A 255 40.96 -54.17 -44.72
C LEU A 255 41.12 -55.31 -43.69
N ARG A 256 40.20 -55.46 -42.72
CA ARG A 256 40.18 -56.62 -41.81
C ARG A 256 39.87 -57.93 -42.54
N ILE A 257 38.90 -57.91 -43.46
CA ILE A 257 38.60 -59.09 -44.31
C ILE A 257 39.81 -59.42 -45.21
N GLU A 258 40.52 -58.41 -45.71
CA GLU A 258 41.72 -58.60 -46.51
C GLU A 258 42.88 -59.20 -45.70
N LEU A 259 43.15 -58.65 -44.51
CA LEU A 259 44.14 -59.20 -43.57
C LEU A 259 43.80 -60.64 -43.15
N GLN A 260 42.52 -60.92 -42.88
CA GLN A 260 42.07 -62.27 -42.49
C GLN A 260 42.29 -63.30 -43.61
N LYS A 261 42.21 -62.92 -44.90
CA LYS A 261 42.61 -63.79 -46.00
C LYS A 261 44.10 -64.12 -45.93
N TYR A 262 44.95 -63.12 -45.69
CA TYR A 262 46.41 -63.34 -45.57
C TYR A 262 46.79 -64.14 -44.32
N GLU A 263 46.14 -63.94 -43.17
CA GLU A 263 46.32 -64.78 -41.97
C GLU A 263 45.83 -66.23 -42.16
N SER A 264 44.90 -66.47 -43.09
CA SER A 264 44.48 -67.83 -43.49
C SER A 264 45.40 -68.50 -44.54
N GLY A 265 46.45 -67.81 -44.99
CA GLY A 265 47.44 -68.35 -45.93
C GLY A 265 48.61 -69.03 -45.22
N ASP A 266 48.53 -70.36 -45.04
CA ASP A 266 49.62 -71.15 -44.48
C ASP A 266 50.87 -71.12 -45.38
N TYR A 267 52.01 -70.70 -44.81
CA TYR A 267 53.30 -70.61 -45.49
C TYR A 267 54.48 -70.90 -44.52
N VAL A 268 54.41 -72.00 -43.76
CA VAL A 268 55.52 -72.44 -42.92
C VAL A 268 56.70 -72.95 -43.77
N HIS A 269 57.76 -72.15 -43.89
CA HIS A 269 59.07 -72.58 -44.40
C HIS A 269 60.24 -71.85 -43.75
N GLY A 270 61.22 -72.62 -43.25
CA GLY A 270 62.60 -72.17 -43.05
C GLY A 270 62.95 -71.46 -41.74
N LEU A 271 63.36 -72.24 -40.73
CA LEU A 271 64.43 -71.84 -39.81
C LEU A 271 65.47 -72.96 -39.74
N SER A 272 66.75 -72.61 -39.58
CA SER A 272 67.89 -73.49 -39.82
C SER A 272 69.04 -73.25 -38.84
N ALA A 273 69.83 -74.30 -38.59
CA ALA A 273 71.08 -74.39 -37.82
C ALA A 273 71.01 -74.09 -36.29
N GLY A 274 71.72 -74.83 -35.43
CA GLY A 274 72.49 -76.06 -35.68
C GLY A 274 73.42 -76.47 -34.52
N GLN A 275 73.94 -77.71 -34.59
CA GLN A 275 75.12 -78.27 -33.85
C GLN A 275 74.97 -78.41 -32.31
N GLU A 276 75.61 -79.35 -31.58
CA GLU A 276 76.52 -80.49 -31.86
C GLU A 276 76.34 -81.52 -30.69
N ALA A 277 76.24 -82.85 -30.90
CA ALA A 277 77.27 -83.88 -31.19
C ALA A 277 77.98 -84.49 -29.95
N THR A 278 77.99 -85.84 -29.87
CA THR A 278 78.72 -86.79 -28.97
C THR A 278 78.09 -88.18 -29.18
N GLU A 279 78.73 -89.35 -29.15
CA GLU A 279 80.14 -89.80 -29.20
C GLU A 279 80.13 -91.29 -29.70
N GLU A 280 81.28 -91.93 -30.03
CA GLU A 280 81.33 -93.14 -30.91
C GLU A 280 81.71 -94.50 -30.25
N GLU A 281 81.30 -95.60 -30.92
CA GLU A 281 82.00 -96.91 -31.09
C GLU A 281 82.38 -97.80 -29.85
N PRO A 282 83.03 -98.99 -29.99
CA PRO A 282 83.31 -99.89 -31.15
C PRO A 282 82.94 -101.40 -30.89
N GLN A 283 83.28 -102.33 -31.82
CA GLN A 283 83.78 -103.71 -31.55
C GLN A 283 84.56 -104.30 -32.79
N VAL A 284 85.32 -105.40 -32.61
CA VAL A 284 86.55 -105.74 -33.39
C VAL A 284 86.72 -107.25 -33.73
N SER A 285 87.36 -107.58 -34.87
CA SER A 285 88.16 -108.82 -35.18
C SER A 285 88.84 -108.68 -36.58
N GLU A 286 90.16 -108.82 -36.84
CA GLU A 286 91.08 -109.99 -36.75
C GLU A 286 90.86 -111.04 -37.89
N GLU A 287 91.85 -111.70 -38.54
CA GLU A 287 93.33 -111.74 -38.41
C GLU A 287 94.04 -112.33 -39.70
N ASN A 288 95.39 -112.21 -39.81
CA ASN A 288 96.46 -113.05 -40.47
C ASN A 288 96.21 -113.90 -41.77
N ALA A 289 97.10 -114.02 -42.79
CA ALA A 289 98.53 -114.44 -42.88
C ALA A 289 98.75 -115.98 -42.61
N THR A 290 99.68 -116.77 -43.19
CA THR A 290 100.89 -116.57 -44.05
C THR A 290 101.34 -117.91 -44.74
N GLY A 291 102.24 -117.90 -45.75
CA GLY A 291 103.21 -118.98 -46.09
C GLY A 291 102.72 -120.36 -46.64
N GLU A 292 103.57 -121.33 -47.04
CA GLU A 292 105.01 -121.32 -47.41
C GLU A 292 105.50 -122.66 -48.06
N GLU A 293 106.42 -122.60 -49.06
CA GLU A 293 107.56 -123.53 -49.29
C GLU A 293 107.34 -125.07 -49.64
N PRO A 294 108.36 -126.00 -49.74
CA PRO A 294 109.65 -125.98 -50.50
C PRO A 294 110.26 -127.34 -51.03
N GLN A 295 111.56 -127.32 -51.42
CA GLN A 295 112.60 -128.40 -51.40
C GLN A 295 112.61 -129.47 -52.54
N PRO A 296 113.71 -130.23 -52.77
CA PRO A 296 115.14 -129.84 -52.84
C PRO A 296 115.86 -130.50 -54.07
N GLU A 297 117.18 -130.56 -54.29
CA GLU A 297 118.47 -130.30 -53.57
C GLU A 297 119.54 -130.03 -54.68
N SER A 298 120.84 -129.71 -54.56
CA SER A 298 121.93 -129.68 -53.54
C SER A 298 123.10 -128.83 -54.16
N LYS A 299 124.25 -128.45 -53.54
CA LYS A 299 124.78 -128.40 -52.16
C LYS A 299 126.05 -127.51 -52.15
N ILE A 300 126.39 -126.89 -51.01
CA ILE A 300 127.74 -126.41 -50.61
C ILE A 300 128.54 -125.68 -51.73
N PRO A 301 128.02 -124.53 -52.20
CA PRO A 301 128.71 -123.28 -51.83
C PRO A 301 127.77 -122.14 -51.38
N THR A 302 126.52 -122.44 -50.97
CA THR A 302 125.47 -121.42 -50.74
C THR A 302 125.62 -120.58 -49.46
N LEU A 303 126.33 -121.08 -48.44
CA LEU A 303 126.33 -120.50 -47.09
C LEU A 303 126.95 -119.07 -47.01
N GLU A 304 127.89 -118.73 -47.89
CA GLU A 304 128.47 -117.38 -47.92
C GLU A 304 127.51 -116.34 -48.51
N GLU A 305 126.56 -116.77 -49.34
CA GLU A 305 125.57 -115.93 -50.00
C GLU A 305 124.32 -115.77 -49.12
N GLU A 306 123.95 -116.82 -48.36
CA GLU A 306 122.98 -116.76 -47.26
C GLU A 306 123.40 -115.77 -46.16
N LEU A 307 124.67 -115.78 -45.75
CA LEU A 307 125.20 -114.82 -44.77
C LEU A 307 125.14 -113.37 -45.29
N ARG A 308 125.37 -113.17 -46.59
CA ARG A 308 125.26 -111.86 -47.24
C ARG A 308 123.80 -111.38 -47.30
N SER A 309 122.87 -112.26 -47.68
CA SER A 309 121.43 -111.98 -47.71
C SER A 309 120.85 -111.66 -46.33
N THR A 310 121.30 -112.35 -45.27
CA THR A 310 120.83 -112.08 -43.90
C THR A 310 121.33 -110.73 -43.35
N ILE A 311 122.55 -110.30 -43.69
CA ILE A 311 123.06 -108.96 -43.34
C ILE A 311 122.27 -107.87 -44.08
N GLU A 312 121.93 -108.08 -45.36
CA GLU A 312 121.13 -107.13 -46.14
C GLU A 312 119.69 -107.02 -45.60
N LYS A 313 119.04 -108.14 -45.28
CA LYS A 313 117.73 -108.19 -44.61
C LYS A 313 117.77 -107.52 -43.23
N LEU A 314 118.85 -107.72 -42.46
CA LEU A 314 119.04 -107.04 -41.17
C LEU A 314 119.10 -105.52 -41.37
N HIS A 315 119.95 -105.04 -42.29
CA HIS A 315 120.10 -103.62 -42.60
C HIS A 315 118.82 -102.97 -43.13
N ASP A 316 118.02 -103.66 -43.94
CA ASP A 316 116.70 -103.17 -44.36
C ASP A 316 115.68 -103.18 -43.22
N SER A 317 115.75 -104.15 -42.30
CA SER A 317 114.95 -104.13 -41.06
C SER A 317 115.39 -103.00 -40.11
N GLU A 318 116.68 -102.63 -40.08
CA GLU A 318 117.17 -101.48 -39.32
C GLU A 318 116.70 -100.16 -39.93
N LYS A 319 116.65 -100.03 -41.27
CA LYS A 319 116.02 -98.89 -41.95
C LYS A 319 114.52 -98.81 -41.67
N GLU A 320 113.81 -99.93 -41.65
CA GLU A 320 112.39 -100.00 -41.32
C GLU A 320 112.14 -99.62 -39.85
N VAL A 321 112.94 -100.15 -38.93
CA VAL A 321 112.96 -99.73 -37.51
C VAL A 321 113.33 -98.25 -37.38
N GLY A 322 114.16 -97.70 -38.28
CA GLY A 322 114.41 -96.27 -38.41
C GLY A 322 113.15 -95.48 -38.78
N ARG A 323 112.49 -95.85 -39.90
CA ARG A 323 111.21 -95.26 -40.34
C ARG A 323 110.15 -95.32 -39.25
N LEU A 324 109.93 -96.49 -38.65
CA LEU A 324 108.95 -96.69 -37.58
C LEU A 324 109.28 -95.89 -36.31
N ARG A 325 110.57 -95.60 -36.02
CA ARG A 325 110.95 -94.69 -34.92
C ARG A 325 110.68 -93.22 -35.26
N GLU A 326 110.86 -92.82 -36.51
CA GLU A 326 110.53 -91.46 -36.97
C GLU A 326 109.02 -91.25 -37.05
N GLU A 327 108.26 -92.25 -37.52
CA GLU A 327 106.80 -92.27 -37.47
C GLU A 327 106.28 -92.28 -36.04
N LEU A 328 106.81 -93.11 -35.14
CA LEU A 328 106.43 -93.09 -33.71
C LEU A 328 106.71 -91.73 -33.05
N LYS A 329 107.79 -91.05 -33.46
CA LYS A 329 108.13 -89.70 -33.00
C LYS A 329 107.22 -88.62 -33.62
N SER A 330 106.84 -88.77 -34.88
CA SER A 330 105.85 -87.93 -35.57
C SER A 330 104.48 -88.08 -34.92
N ASN A 331 104.00 -89.32 -34.78
CA ASN A 331 102.76 -89.68 -34.10
C ASN A 331 102.77 -89.24 -32.64
N GLY A 332 103.91 -89.33 -31.93
CA GLY A 332 104.05 -88.77 -30.57
C GLY A 332 103.90 -87.24 -30.54
N SER A 333 104.38 -86.53 -31.56
CA SER A 333 104.17 -85.07 -31.67
C SER A 333 102.74 -84.71 -32.09
N PHE A 334 102.09 -85.53 -32.92
CA PHE A 334 100.70 -85.39 -33.34
C PHE A 334 99.72 -85.70 -32.20
N VAL A 335 99.95 -86.77 -31.42
CA VAL A 335 99.21 -87.08 -30.19
C VAL A 335 99.35 -85.94 -29.18
N LYS A 336 100.54 -85.34 -29.04
CA LYS A 336 100.71 -84.16 -28.20
C LYS A 336 99.93 -82.95 -28.73
N LEU A 337 99.95 -82.69 -30.04
CA LEU A 337 99.13 -81.63 -30.65
C LEU A 337 97.63 -81.84 -30.41
N LEU A 338 97.15 -83.08 -30.56
CA LEU A 338 95.76 -83.46 -30.25
C LEU A 338 95.45 -83.32 -28.76
N GLN A 339 96.40 -83.61 -27.86
CA GLN A 339 96.23 -83.45 -26.42
C GLN A 339 96.22 -81.97 -26.00
N ASP A 340 97.04 -81.13 -26.62
CA ASP A 340 97.02 -79.67 -26.45
C ASP A 340 95.72 -79.06 -27.03
N GLN A 341 95.21 -79.57 -28.15
CA GLN A 341 93.90 -79.20 -28.73
C GLN A 341 92.72 -79.67 -27.87
N LEU A 342 92.77 -80.88 -27.30
CA LEU A 342 91.78 -81.37 -26.36
C LEU A 342 91.79 -80.52 -25.09
N GLY A 343 92.97 -80.12 -24.61
CA GLY A 343 93.13 -79.19 -23.48
C GLY A 343 92.55 -77.81 -23.74
N SER A 344 92.74 -77.24 -24.94
CA SER A 344 92.13 -75.96 -25.30
C SER A 344 90.61 -76.09 -25.48
N ALA A 345 90.13 -77.11 -26.17
CA ALA A 345 88.70 -77.39 -26.33
C ALA A 345 88.01 -77.61 -24.97
N GLN A 346 88.60 -78.39 -24.06
CA GLN A 346 88.06 -78.62 -22.72
C GLN A 346 88.04 -77.32 -21.88
N LYS A 347 89.06 -76.46 -22.03
CA LYS A 347 89.09 -75.12 -21.43
C LYS A 347 87.98 -74.22 -21.98
N ASP A 348 87.76 -74.22 -23.30
CA ASP A 348 86.70 -73.43 -23.93
C ASP A 348 85.31 -73.96 -23.57
N VAL A 349 85.10 -75.27 -23.51
CA VAL A 349 83.89 -75.90 -22.94
C VAL A 349 83.66 -75.47 -21.49
N SER A 350 84.71 -75.37 -20.67
CA SER A 350 84.57 -74.84 -19.30
C SER A 350 84.16 -73.35 -19.29
N GLY A 351 84.69 -72.55 -20.23
CA GLY A 351 84.35 -71.13 -20.41
C GLY A 351 82.93 -70.93 -20.92
N TRP A 352 82.47 -71.75 -21.87
CA TRP A 352 81.09 -71.75 -22.36
C TRP A 352 80.11 -72.24 -21.29
N LYS A 353 80.45 -73.25 -20.50
CA LYS A 353 79.67 -73.66 -19.32
C LYS A 353 79.56 -72.52 -18.30
N ALA A 354 80.66 -71.81 -18.00
CA ALA A 354 80.65 -70.65 -17.12
C ALA A 354 79.85 -69.44 -17.67
N LYS A 355 79.80 -69.26 -19.00
CA LYS A 355 78.90 -68.30 -19.67
C LYS A 355 77.44 -68.74 -19.55
N LEU A 356 77.11 -69.99 -19.90
CA LEU A 356 75.76 -70.55 -19.81
C LEU A 356 75.17 -70.42 -18.39
N GLU A 357 75.96 -70.72 -17.35
CA GLU A 357 75.51 -70.54 -15.97
C GLU A 357 75.36 -69.07 -15.55
N ARG A 358 76.02 -68.11 -16.24
CA ARG A 358 75.77 -66.68 -16.04
C ARG A 358 74.44 -66.26 -16.68
N GLU A 359 74.20 -66.67 -17.93
CA GLU A 359 72.96 -66.36 -18.64
C GLU A 359 71.75 -67.00 -17.95
N LYS A 360 71.85 -68.25 -17.50
CA LYS A 360 70.80 -68.89 -16.67
C LYS A 360 70.44 -68.04 -15.44
N ARG A 361 71.45 -67.53 -14.71
CA ARG A 361 71.23 -66.65 -13.55
C ARG A 361 70.61 -65.31 -13.91
N GLU A 362 70.90 -64.74 -15.08
CA GLU A 362 70.25 -63.50 -15.53
C GLU A 362 68.81 -63.75 -15.99
N VAL A 363 68.57 -64.85 -16.72
CA VAL A 363 67.22 -65.33 -17.09
C VAL A 363 66.36 -65.54 -15.83
N SER A 364 66.91 -66.12 -14.75
CA SER A 364 66.19 -66.25 -13.47
C SER A 364 65.78 -64.89 -12.89
N LYS A 365 66.70 -63.90 -12.83
CA LYS A 365 66.35 -62.54 -12.35
C LYS A 365 65.29 -61.87 -13.24
N LEU A 366 65.33 -62.10 -14.56
CA LEU A 366 64.35 -61.59 -15.50
C LEU A 366 62.99 -62.27 -15.28
N GLN A 367 62.95 -63.58 -15.01
CA GLN A 367 61.74 -64.30 -14.59
C GLN A 367 61.18 -63.74 -13.27
N ASP A 368 62.01 -63.50 -12.25
CA ASP A 368 61.60 -62.85 -10.99
C ASP A 368 61.06 -61.43 -11.19
N ARG A 369 61.61 -60.69 -12.16
CA ARG A 369 61.15 -59.34 -12.50
C ARG A 369 59.83 -59.38 -13.27
N ILE A 370 59.65 -60.32 -14.19
CA ILE A 370 58.38 -60.59 -14.89
C ILE A 370 57.30 -61.04 -13.90
N ALA A 371 57.61 -61.92 -12.94
CA ALA A 371 56.68 -62.36 -11.90
C ALA A 371 56.19 -61.19 -11.04
N ARG A 372 57.10 -60.31 -10.59
CA ARG A 372 56.73 -59.08 -9.85
C ARG A 372 55.89 -58.13 -10.69
N TYR A 373 56.21 -57.91 -11.97
CA TYR A 373 55.37 -57.08 -12.84
C TYR A 373 53.98 -57.70 -13.08
N LYS A 374 53.86 -59.03 -13.19
CA LYS A 374 52.56 -59.72 -13.28
C LYS A 374 51.72 -59.53 -12.01
N SER A 375 52.32 -59.62 -10.82
CA SER A 375 51.63 -59.31 -9.56
C SER A 375 51.14 -57.87 -9.55
N ASN A 376 52.04 -56.90 -9.77
CA ASN A 376 51.72 -55.48 -9.74
C ASN A 376 50.62 -55.11 -10.75
N LEU A 377 50.57 -55.74 -11.93
CA LEU A 377 49.48 -55.56 -12.90
C LEU A 377 48.16 -56.12 -12.36
N SER A 378 48.15 -57.32 -11.78
CA SER A 378 46.96 -57.90 -11.15
C SER A 378 46.40 -57.04 -10.00
N ASP A 379 47.29 -56.44 -9.21
CA ASP A 379 46.93 -55.53 -8.12
C ASP A 379 46.30 -54.23 -8.67
N ARG A 380 46.88 -53.64 -9.72
CA ARG A 380 46.31 -52.47 -10.42
C ARG A 380 44.98 -52.80 -11.08
N ASP A 381 44.84 -53.98 -11.69
CA ASP A 381 43.58 -54.42 -12.29
C ASP A 381 42.47 -54.60 -11.22
N GLN A 382 42.82 -55.04 -10.01
CA GLN A 382 41.87 -55.13 -8.89
C GLN A 382 41.48 -53.75 -8.35
N GLU A 383 42.43 -52.81 -8.28
CA GLU A 383 42.16 -51.42 -7.92
C GLU A 383 41.25 -50.73 -8.95
N ILE A 384 41.52 -50.92 -10.25
CA ILE A 384 40.67 -50.42 -11.36
C ILE A 384 39.26 -51.02 -11.28
N ARG A 385 39.11 -52.30 -10.95
CA ARG A 385 37.78 -52.92 -10.70
C ARG A 385 37.04 -52.23 -9.55
N GLY A 386 37.69 -52.06 -8.39
CA GLY A 386 37.09 -51.42 -7.22
C GLY A 386 36.71 -49.96 -7.46
N LEU A 387 37.56 -49.19 -8.14
CA LEU A 387 37.25 -47.81 -8.54
C LEU A 387 36.06 -47.76 -9.50
N LYS A 388 36.01 -48.65 -10.49
CA LYS A 388 34.89 -48.73 -11.46
C LYS A 388 33.57 -49.10 -10.79
N GLU A 389 33.57 -49.99 -9.81
CA GLU A 389 32.39 -50.33 -9.01
C GLU A 389 31.95 -49.15 -8.12
N SER A 390 32.89 -48.47 -7.46
CA SER A 390 32.61 -47.26 -6.67
C SER A 390 31.99 -46.14 -7.51
N ILE A 391 32.52 -45.90 -8.72
CA ILE A 391 31.95 -44.95 -9.69
C ILE A 391 30.56 -45.38 -10.15
N SER A 392 30.33 -46.66 -10.43
CA SER A 392 29.02 -47.19 -10.80
C SER A 392 27.98 -46.99 -9.69
N ASN A 393 28.35 -47.23 -8.44
CA ASN A 393 27.48 -47.04 -7.28
C ASN A 393 27.18 -45.55 -7.01
N SER A 394 28.17 -44.68 -7.14
CA SER A 394 28.02 -43.22 -7.02
C SER A 394 27.12 -42.66 -8.12
N ASN A 395 27.32 -43.07 -9.38
CA ASN A 395 26.48 -42.68 -10.50
C ASN A 395 25.03 -43.15 -10.34
N LYS A 396 24.80 -44.34 -9.75
CA LYS A 396 23.45 -44.83 -9.44
C LYS A 396 22.77 -43.98 -8.38
N ALA A 397 23.47 -43.64 -7.29
CA ALA A 397 22.94 -42.77 -6.24
C ALA A 397 22.59 -41.37 -6.79
N LEU A 398 23.47 -40.78 -7.61
CA LEU A 398 23.21 -39.50 -8.28
C LEU A 398 22.01 -39.56 -9.25
N ALA A 399 21.79 -40.70 -9.93
CA ALA A 399 20.61 -40.87 -10.78
C ALA A 399 19.30 -40.97 -9.97
N GLU A 400 19.34 -41.64 -8.80
CA GLU A 400 18.22 -41.72 -7.86
C GLU A 400 17.89 -40.35 -7.23
N GLU A 401 18.90 -39.57 -6.85
CA GLU A 401 18.75 -38.20 -6.35
C GLU A 401 18.20 -37.24 -7.43
N ASN A 402 18.72 -37.29 -8.66
CA ASN A 402 18.19 -36.50 -9.78
C ASN A 402 16.70 -36.83 -10.07
N LEU A 403 16.31 -38.10 -9.97
CA LEU A 403 14.90 -38.50 -10.14
C LEU A 403 14.02 -37.96 -9.01
N GLN A 404 14.51 -37.96 -7.76
CA GLN A 404 13.80 -37.34 -6.63
C GLN A 404 13.66 -35.82 -6.84
N LEU A 405 14.72 -35.13 -7.20
CA LEU A 405 14.71 -33.68 -7.44
C LEU A 405 13.75 -33.31 -8.58
N GLN A 406 13.68 -34.08 -9.68
CA GLN A 406 12.66 -33.90 -10.72
C GLN A 406 11.23 -34.12 -10.19
N GLY A 407 11.03 -35.10 -9.30
CA GLY A 407 9.76 -35.30 -8.59
C GLY A 407 9.35 -34.09 -7.73
N GLU A 408 10.30 -33.53 -6.98
CA GLU A 408 10.06 -32.35 -6.13
C GLU A 408 9.82 -31.08 -6.95
N ILE A 409 10.58 -30.87 -8.03
CA ILE A 409 10.36 -29.76 -8.99
C ILE A 409 8.96 -29.86 -9.62
N THR A 410 8.54 -31.04 -10.11
CA THR A 410 7.20 -31.19 -10.71
C THR A 410 6.06 -31.10 -9.71
N LYS A 411 6.31 -31.31 -8.40
CA LYS A 411 5.36 -31.01 -7.32
C LYS A 411 5.27 -29.49 -7.07
N LEU A 412 6.42 -28.82 -6.91
CA LEU A 412 6.48 -27.38 -6.67
C LEU A 412 5.90 -26.57 -7.84
N LEU A 413 6.10 -26.99 -9.09
CA LEU A 413 5.47 -26.36 -10.26
C LEU A 413 3.93 -26.45 -10.24
N LYS A 414 3.36 -27.55 -9.77
CA LYS A 414 1.90 -27.71 -9.61
C LYS A 414 1.37 -26.86 -8.46
N GLU A 415 2.10 -26.81 -7.35
CA GLU A 415 1.76 -25.95 -6.20
C GLU A 415 1.85 -24.46 -6.57
N ARG A 416 2.86 -24.06 -7.34
CA ARG A 416 2.96 -22.69 -7.91
C ARG A 416 1.76 -22.38 -8.81
N ALA A 417 1.44 -23.24 -9.78
CA ALA A 417 0.33 -23.01 -10.71
C ALA A 417 -1.01 -22.83 -9.97
N TYR A 418 -1.28 -23.69 -8.98
CA TYR A 418 -2.48 -23.58 -8.14
C TYR A 418 -2.53 -22.27 -7.35
N LEU A 419 -1.41 -21.82 -6.77
CA LEU A 419 -1.34 -20.54 -6.06
C LEU A 419 -1.48 -19.35 -7.02
N GLU A 420 -0.92 -19.44 -8.23
CA GLU A 420 -1.01 -18.41 -9.27
C GLU A 420 -2.45 -18.23 -9.77
N ASP A 421 -3.22 -19.32 -9.89
CA ASP A 421 -4.64 -19.29 -10.25
C ASP A 421 -5.53 -18.80 -9.10
N ASN A 422 -5.24 -19.18 -7.85
CA ASN A 422 -5.89 -18.58 -6.66
C ASN A 422 -5.65 -17.05 -6.58
N ILE A 423 -4.45 -16.57 -6.93
CA ILE A 423 -4.15 -15.13 -6.99
C ILE A 423 -5.01 -14.44 -8.05
N LYS A 424 -5.12 -15.02 -9.26
CA LYS A 424 -6.00 -14.51 -10.33
C LYS A 424 -7.48 -14.44 -9.89
N GLU A 425 -7.97 -15.43 -9.15
CA GLU A 425 -9.32 -15.40 -8.59
C GLU A 425 -9.50 -14.25 -7.59
N MET A 426 -8.53 -14.04 -6.70
CA MET A 426 -8.59 -12.95 -5.72
C MET A 426 -8.46 -11.56 -6.38
N ASP A 427 -7.62 -11.40 -7.40
CA ASP A 427 -7.51 -10.16 -8.18
C ASP A 427 -8.82 -9.82 -8.88
N LEU A 428 -9.50 -10.80 -9.49
CA LEU A 428 -10.83 -10.62 -10.08
C LEU A 428 -11.88 -10.25 -9.03
N ARG A 429 -11.83 -10.86 -7.84
CA ARG A 429 -12.71 -10.53 -6.72
C ARG A 429 -12.48 -9.11 -6.19
N CYS A 430 -11.23 -8.67 -6.12
CA CYS A 430 -10.88 -7.29 -5.76
C CYS A 430 -11.43 -6.29 -6.80
N GLN A 431 -11.25 -6.57 -8.09
CA GLN A 431 -11.79 -5.72 -9.17
C GLN A 431 -13.31 -5.57 -9.07
N LEU A 432 -14.06 -6.66 -8.86
CA LEU A 432 -15.52 -6.61 -8.68
C LEU A 432 -15.93 -5.76 -7.47
N LEU A 433 -15.22 -5.87 -6.34
CA LEU A 433 -15.47 -5.06 -5.15
C LEU A 433 -15.13 -3.58 -5.36
N GLU A 434 -14.08 -3.26 -6.13
CA GLU A 434 -13.78 -1.90 -6.56
C GLU A 434 -14.89 -1.32 -7.45
N GLU A 435 -15.51 -2.12 -8.32
CA GLU A 435 -16.65 -1.70 -9.15
C GLU A 435 -17.92 -1.50 -8.32
N ASP A 436 -18.18 -2.35 -7.32
CA ASP A 436 -19.28 -2.18 -6.37
C ASP A 436 -19.13 -0.88 -5.56
N VAL A 437 -17.93 -0.60 -5.03
CA VAL A 437 -17.63 0.66 -4.33
C VAL A 437 -17.79 1.86 -5.27
N ARG A 438 -17.31 1.76 -6.52
CA ARG A 438 -17.45 2.83 -7.53
C ARG A 438 -18.92 3.13 -7.84
N ARG A 439 -19.77 2.10 -7.97
CA ARG A 439 -21.22 2.25 -8.17
C ARG A 439 -21.92 2.83 -6.93
N ALA A 440 -21.55 2.40 -5.72
CA ALA A 440 -22.10 2.93 -4.48
C ALA A 440 -21.74 4.40 -4.25
N LEU A 441 -20.53 4.83 -4.62
CA LEU A 441 -20.10 6.23 -4.56
C LEU A 441 -20.87 7.10 -5.56
N ALA A 442 -21.08 6.64 -6.80
CA ALA A 442 -21.88 7.36 -7.80
C ALA A 442 -23.33 7.55 -7.35
N GLY A 443 -24.00 6.49 -6.90
CA GLY A 443 -25.38 6.58 -6.39
C GLY A 443 -25.52 7.46 -5.13
N LYS A 444 -24.48 7.51 -4.28
CA LYS A 444 -24.41 8.47 -3.16
C LYS A 444 -24.30 9.91 -3.66
N GLU A 445 -23.46 10.18 -4.66
CA GLU A 445 -23.29 11.52 -5.22
C GLU A 445 -24.56 12.03 -5.92
N GLU A 446 -25.24 11.16 -6.69
CA GLU A 446 -26.57 11.43 -7.27
C GLU A 446 -27.60 11.79 -6.18
N MET A 447 -27.69 10.99 -5.11
CA MET A 447 -28.63 11.25 -4.02
C MET A 447 -28.27 12.53 -3.23
N GLU A 448 -26.98 12.82 -3.05
CA GLU A 448 -26.53 14.09 -2.48
C GLU A 448 -26.90 15.29 -3.36
N MET A 449 -26.83 15.18 -4.70
CA MET A 449 -27.27 16.26 -5.59
C MET A 449 -28.78 16.48 -5.54
N LEU A 450 -29.57 15.40 -5.48
CA LEU A 450 -31.03 15.50 -5.32
C LEU A 450 -31.41 16.17 -4.00
N LEU A 451 -30.82 15.75 -2.88
CA LEU A 451 -31.08 16.37 -1.58
C LEU A 451 -30.62 17.84 -1.53
N LYS A 452 -29.51 18.19 -2.18
CA LYS A 452 -29.06 19.59 -2.31
C LYS A 452 -30.06 20.44 -3.12
N SER A 453 -30.66 19.90 -4.19
CA SER A 453 -31.65 20.64 -4.99
C SER A 453 -32.99 20.78 -4.28
N GLU A 454 -33.45 19.75 -3.55
CA GLU A 454 -34.65 19.80 -2.71
C GLU A 454 -34.49 20.82 -1.56
N ILE A 455 -33.33 20.84 -0.90
CA ILE A 455 -33.00 21.86 0.13
C ILE A 455 -33.06 23.28 -0.46
N GLU A 456 -32.55 23.50 -1.68
CA GLU A 456 -32.58 24.82 -2.30
C GLU A 456 -34.00 25.25 -2.71
N GLN A 457 -34.83 24.31 -3.20
CA GLN A 457 -36.26 24.56 -3.45
C GLN A 457 -37.00 24.93 -2.16
N LEU A 458 -36.76 24.20 -1.07
CA LEU A 458 -37.37 24.47 0.23
C LEU A 458 -36.96 25.85 0.78
N LYS A 459 -35.70 26.29 0.61
CA LYS A 459 -35.27 27.65 0.96
C LYS A 459 -36.03 28.71 0.18
N LEU A 460 -36.19 28.55 -1.13
CA LEU A 460 -36.94 29.49 -1.97
C LEU A 460 -38.39 29.59 -1.49
N THR A 461 -39.05 28.45 -1.24
CA THR A 461 -40.43 28.39 -0.72
C THR A 461 -40.58 28.91 0.73
N ILE A 462 -39.51 28.92 1.53
CA ILE A 462 -39.46 29.62 2.82
C ILE A 462 -39.37 31.12 2.59
N ALA A 463 -38.44 31.60 1.76
CA ALA A 463 -38.30 33.04 1.46
C ALA A 463 -39.57 33.62 0.83
N GLU A 464 -40.27 32.89 -0.05
CA GLU A 464 -41.59 33.27 -0.58
C GLU A 464 -42.65 33.44 0.53
N ARG A 465 -42.64 32.57 1.54
CA ARG A 465 -43.53 32.66 2.71
C ARG A 465 -43.15 33.81 3.63
N ASP A 466 -41.87 34.04 3.88
CA ASP A 466 -41.39 35.15 4.72
C ASP A 466 -41.79 36.50 4.11
N ASN A 467 -41.60 36.67 2.80
CA ASN A 467 -42.08 37.85 2.06
C ASN A 467 -43.61 38.03 2.19
N HIS A 468 -44.38 36.95 2.15
CA HIS A 468 -45.84 37.02 2.33
C HIS A 468 -46.25 37.36 3.78
N ILE A 469 -45.51 36.87 4.78
CA ILE A 469 -45.71 37.22 6.19
C ILE A 469 -45.37 38.69 6.45
N GLU A 470 -44.26 39.20 5.89
CA GLU A 470 -43.95 40.64 5.94
C GLU A 470 -45.08 41.48 5.33
N GLU A 471 -45.64 41.05 4.19
CA GLU A 471 -46.71 41.78 3.53
C GLU A 471 -48.02 41.74 4.34
N LEU A 472 -48.36 40.61 4.95
CA LEU A 472 -49.50 40.52 5.87
C LEU A 472 -49.29 41.42 7.11
N ASN A 473 -48.07 41.52 7.63
CA ASN A 473 -47.75 42.41 8.74
C ASN A 473 -47.91 43.88 8.33
N ARG A 474 -47.39 44.32 7.18
CA ARG A 474 -47.59 45.69 6.66
C ARG A 474 -49.07 46.05 6.52
N ASN A 475 -49.89 45.09 6.06
CA ASN A 475 -51.33 45.28 5.92
C ASN A 475 -52.05 45.31 7.28
N LEU A 476 -51.54 44.63 8.30
CA LEU A 476 -52.02 44.68 9.68
C LEU A 476 -51.64 46.00 10.37
N ASP A 477 -50.41 46.46 10.22
CA ASP A 477 -49.95 47.77 10.72
C ASP A 477 -50.80 48.90 10.11
N ALA A 478 -51.00 48.88 8.79
CA ALA A 478 -51.87 49.80 8.09
C ALA A 478 -53.38 49.62 8.38
N LEU A 479 -53.78 48.65 9.20
CA LEU A 479 -55.13 48.53 9.78
C LEU A 479 -55.16 49.06 11.23
N TYR A 480 -54.08 48.90 12.00
CA TYR A 480 -53.93 49.56 13.30
C TYR A 480 -53.89 51.09 13.16
N ASP A 481 -53.11 51.63 12.22
CA ASP A 481 -53.10 53.08 11.93
C ASP A 481 -54.52 53.63 11.66
N LYS A 482 -55.31 52.88 10.87
CA LYS A 482 -56.69 53.26 10.54
C LYS A 482 -57.61 53.16 11.76
N TYR A 483 -57.46 52.11 12.57
CA TYR A 483 -58.21 51.96 13.81
C TYR A 483 -57.93 53.13 14.77
N ASP A 484 -56.67 53.50 14.98
CA ASP A 484 -56.29 54.61 15.85
C ASP A 484 -56.82 55.95 15.31
N THR A 485 -56.78 56.21 13.99
CA THR A 485 -57.43 57.41 13.43
C THR A 485 -58.94 57.44 13.69
N LEU A 486 -59.64 56.32 13.53
CA LEU A 486 -61.08 56.22 13.79
C LEU A 486 -61.41 56.34 15.29
N VAL A 487 -60.51 55.92 16.19
CA VAL A 487 -60.64 56.18 17.63
C VAL A 487 -60.50 57.68 17.92
N THR A 488 -59.54 58.38 17.31
CA THR A 488 -59.43 59.84 17.48
C THR A 488 -60.64 60.59 16.91
N GLU A 489 -61.13 60.24 15.72
CA GLU A 489 -62.34 60.84 15.15
C GLU A 489 -63.59 60.60 16.02
N LYS A 490 -63.72 59.38 16.57
CA LYS A 490 -64.77 59.02 17.53
C LYS A 490 -64.71 59.91 18.78
N ASP A 491 -63.52 60.13 19.34
CA ASP A 491 -63.38 60.87 20.60
C ASP A 491 -63.50 62.39 20.41
N ASP A 492 -63.08 62.93 19.26
CA ASP A 492 -63.44 64.29 18.82
C ASP A 492 -64.96 64.46 18.65
N LEU A 493 -65.64 63.46 18.08
CA LEU A 493 -67.11 63.48 17.97
C LEU A 493 -67.79 63.38 19.34
N ASN A 494 -67.28 62.56 20.27
CA ASN A 494 -67.79 62.48 21.64
C ASN A 494 -67.63 63.82 22.38
N ALA A 495 -66.49 64.50 22.23
CA ALA A 495 -66.27 65.83 22.79
C ALA A 495 -67.25 66.87 22.22
N ARG A 496 -67.55 66.80 20.92
CA ARG A 496 -68.57 67.66 20.28
C ARG A 496 -70.00 67.35 20.73
N VAL A 497 -70.33 66.09 21.01
CA VAL A 497 -71.63 65.72 21.60
C VAL A 497 -71.75 66.29 23.02
N ALA A 498 -70.73 66.11 23.87
CA ALA A 498 -70.74 66.66 25.22
C ALA A 498 -70.92 68.20 25.26
N LEU A 499 -70.26 68.94 24.36
CA LEU A 499 -70.47 70.39 24.22
C LEU A 499 -71.89 70.75 23.80
N LEU A 500 -72.51 69.97 22.90
CA LEU A 500 -73.90 70.19 22.50
C LEU A 500 -74.90 69.82 23.61
N ASP A 501 -74.61 68.80 24.42
CA ASP A 501 -75.41 68.44 25.59
C ASP A 501 -75.31 69.52 26.69
N GLU A 502 -74.14 70.14 26.89
CA GLU A 502 -73.98 71.32 27.76
C GLU A 502 -74.73 72.55 27.23
N GLU A 503 -74.68 72.82 25.91
CA GLU A 503 -75.48 73.88 25.28
C GLU A 503 -76.99 73.62 25.41
N LEU A 504 -77.44 72.38 25.23
CA LEU A 504 -78.85 71.99 25.39
C LEU A 504 -79.31 72.11 26.85
N SER A 505 -78.54 71.63 27.82
CA SER A 505 -78.84 71.82 29.25
C SER A 505 -78.94 73.31 29.61
N SER A 506 -78.04 74.14 29.07
CA SER A 506 -78.10 75.60 29.25
C SER A 506 -79.32 76.25 28.59
N LYS A 507 -79.87 75.65 27.52
CA LYS A 507 -81.10 76.08 26.87
C LYS A 507 -82.35 75.63 27.63
N ASP A 508 -82.36 74.41 28.16
CA ASP A 508 -83.45 73.93 29.01
C ASP A 508 -83.51 74.71 30.34
N ASP A 509 -82.36 75.03 30.96
CA ASP A 509 -82.28 75.96 32.10
C ASP A 509 -82.88 77.35 31.78
N GLN A 510 -82.65 77.87 30.57
CA GLN A 510 -83.22 79.14 30.11
C GLN A 510 -84.73 79.04 29.84
N ILE A 511 -85.18 77.91 29.29
CA ILE A 511 -86.60 77.60 29.07
C ILE A 511 -87.33 77.49 30.40
N ASP A 512 -86.78 76.80 31.40
CA ASP A 512 -87.39 76.68 32.71
C ASP A 512 -87.37 78.00 33.51
N GLN A 513 -86.33 78.83 33.39
CA GLN A 513 -86.37 80.20 33.91
C GLN A 513 -87.50 81.02 33.28
N MET A 514 -87.67 80.92 31.95
CA MET A 514 -88.75 81.61 31.23
C MET A 514 -90.14 81.06 31.58
N ASN A 515 -90.29 79.74 31.72
CA ASN A 515 -91.54 79.08 32.15
C ASN A 515 -91.92 79.49 33.57
N ASN A 516 -90.96 79.54 34.50
CA ASN A 516 -91.19 80.01 35.86
C ASN A 516 -91.59 81.49 35.89
N HIS A 517 -90.96 82.35 35.09
CA HIS A 517 -91.38 83.75 34.96
C HIS A 517 -92.78 83.89 34.34
N LEU A 518 -93.11 83.10 33.31
CA LEU A 518 -94.44 83.08 32.69
C LEU A 518 -95.53 82.60 33.66
N ASN A 519 -95.24 81.57 34.47
CA ASN A 519 -96.12 81.09 35.52
C ASN A 519 -96.34 82.13 36.62
N GLN A 520 -95.27 82.81 37.06
CA GLN A 520 -95.36 83.92 38.03
C GLN A 520 -96.24 85.05 37.50
N LEU A 521 -96.01 85.49 36.26
CA LEU A 521 -96.80 86.53 35.60
C LEU A 521 -98.26 86.08 35.36
N HIS A 522 -98.50 84.80 35.10
CA HIS A 522 -99.85 84.24 35.03
C HIS A 522 -100.57 84.28 36.38
N ILE A 523 -99.89 83.92 37.47
CA ILE A 523 -100.42 84.02 38.84
C ILE A 523 -100.77 85.49 39.18
N GLU A 524 -99.87 86.43 38.88
CA GLU A 524 -100.11 87.86 39.08
C GLU A 524 -101.31 88.38 38.28
N HIS A 525 -101.45 87.94 37.02
CA HIS A 525 -102.64 88.23 36.21
C HIS A 525 -103.92 87.64 36.81
N VAL A 526 -103.90 86.41 37.34
CA VAL A 526 -105.06 85.79 37.99
C VAL A 526 -105.43 86.53 39.29
N THR A 527 -104.45 86.97 40.09
CA THR A 527 -104.73 87.78 41.29
C THR A 527 -105.32 89.14 40.92
N LEU A 528 -104.76 89.84 39.93
CA LEU A 528 -105.29 91.12 39.44
C LEU A 528 -106.70 90.97 38.83
N ILE A 529 -106.99 89.86 38.16
CA ILE A 529 -108.35 89.53 37.72
C ILE A 529 -109.27 89.37 38.93
N SER A 530 -108.87 88.64 39.98
CA SER A 530 -109.71 88.47 41.18
C SER A 530 -109.96 89.79 41.95
N GLU A 531 -108.97 90.69 41.99
CA GLU A 531 -109.09 92.03 42.60
C GLU A 531 -109.97 92.96 41.76
N THR A 532 -109.83 92.94 40.43
CA THR A 532 -110.70 93.72 39.53
C THR A 532 -112.12 93.17 39.50
N GLU A 533 -112.34 91.86 39.69
CA GLU A 533 -113.66 91.28 39.94
C GLU A 533 -114.25 91.71 41.29
N GLY A 534 -113.45 91.73 42.36
CA GLY A 534 -113.88 92.16 43.70
C GLY A 534 -114.28 93.63 43.75
N THR A 535 -113.44 94.50 43.19
CA THR A 535 -113.75 95.93 43.05
C THR A 535 -114.93 96.19 42.10
N ARG A 536 -115.06 95.42 41.01
CA ARG A 536 -116.24 95.46 40.13
C ARG A 536 -117.53 95.10 40.87
N LYS A 537 -117.54 94.06 41.71
CA LYS A 537 -118.69 93.71 42.57
C LYS A 537 -119.04 94.85 43.53
N MET A 538 -118.04 95.46 44.19
CA MET A 538 -118.25 96.62 45.06
C MET A 538 -118.81 97.85 44.29
N VAL A 539 -118.37 98.07 43.04
CA VAL A 539 -118.94 99.12 42.16
C VAL A 539 -120.37 98.79 41.75
N GLU A 540 -120.69 97.52 41.46
CA GLU A 540 -122.06 97.06 41.16
C GLU A 540 -122.99 97.22 42.38
N GLU A 541 -122.52 96.90 43.59
CA GLU A 541 -123.22 97.12 44.86
C GLU A 541 -123.45 98.62 45.13
N LEU A 542 -122.41 99.45 45.06
CA LEU A 542 -122.52 100.91 45.20
C LEU A 542 -123.49 101.50 44.17
N ARG A 543 -123.45 101.02 42.91
CA ARG A 543 -124.38 101.45 41.85
C ARG A 543 -125.82 100.99 42.12
N SER A 544 -126.01 99.85 42.78
CA SER A 544 -127.34 99.42 43.23
C SER A 544 -127.88 100.32 44.36
N ARG A 545 -127.02 100.72 45.30
CA ARG A 545 -127.35 101.64 46.40
C ARG A 545 -127.60 103.07 45.91
N VAL A 546 -126.85 103.54 44.90
CA VAL A 546 -127.15 104.80 44.20
C VAL A 546 -128.55 104.74 43.59
N LYS A 547 -128.89 103.68 42.85
CA LYS A 547 -130.27 103.49 42.31
C LYS A 547 -131.34 103.44 43.40
N GLU A 548 -131.04 102.94 44.57
CA GLU A 548 -131.97 102.92 45.72
C GLU A 548 -132.19 104.35 46.25
N LEU A 549 -131.12 105.11 46.45
CA LEU A 549 -131.15 106.51 46.86
C LEU A 549 -131.81 107.41 45.79
N GLU A 550 -131.60 107.14 44.50
CA GLU A 550 -132.28 107.85 43.40
C GLU A 550 -133.81 107.70 43.49
N ARG A 551 -134.32 106.47 43.70
CA ARG A 551 -135.76 106.22 43.88
C ARG A 551 -136.31 106.88 45.15
N GLU A 552 -135.54 106.94 46.22
CA GLU A 552 -135.95 107.58 47.47
C GLU A 552 -135.95 109.11 47.34
N VAL A 553 -134.98 109.68 46.62
CA VAL A 553 -134.97 111.09 46.22
C VAL A 553 -136.16 111.43 45.31
N ASP A 554 -136.54 110.54 44.39
CA ASP A 554 -137.72 110.73 43.55
C ASP A 554 -139.04 110.65 44.34
N ARG A 555 -139.16 109.75 45.33
CA ARG A 555 -140.25 109.79 46.32
C ARG A 555 -140.31 111.11 47.08
N GLN A 556 -139.15 111.61 47.53
CA GLN A 556 -139.09 112.88 48.25
C GLN A 556 -139.49 114.06 47.36
N LYS A 557 -139.14 114.04 46.06
CA LYS A 557 -139.65 115.01 45.08
C LYS A 557 -141.17 114.91 44.92
N GLU A 558 -141.73 113.71 44.86
CA GLU A 558 -143.17 113.46 44.72
C GLU A 558 -143.94 114.04 45.92
N ILE A 559 -143.51 113.74 47.15
CA ILE A 559 -144.06 114.30 48.39
C ILE A 559 -143.91 115.84 48.44
N VAL A 560 -142.78 116.38 47.99
CA VAL A 560 -142.54 117.83 47.93
C VAL A 560 -143.39 118.52 46.86
N LEU A 561 -143.70 117.85 45.75
CA LEU A 561 -144.62 118.34 44.72
C LEU A 561 -146.07 118.33 45.21
N GLU A 562 -146.49 117.27 45.89
CA GLU A 562 -147.82 117.14 46.50
C GLU A 562 -148.04 118.23 47.56
N GLY A 563 -147.13 118.36 48.53
CA GLY A 563 -147.13 119.43 49.53
C GLY A 563 -146.83 120.84 48.98
N ALA A 564 -146.46 120.98 47.70
CA ALA A 564 -146.41 122.26 46.99
C ALA A 564 -147.74 122.55 46.26
N GLU A 565 -148.47 121.54 45.81
CA GLU A 565 -149.81 121.70 45.25
C GLU A 565 -150.84 121.99 46.35
N GLU A 566 -150.74 121.36 47.52
CA GLU A 566 -151.52 121.75 48.71
C GLU A 566 -151.34 123.24 49.05
N LYS A 567 -150.10 123.75 48.97
CA LYS A 567 -149.81 125.18 49.17
C LYS A 567 -150.39 126.06 48.05
N ARG A 568 -150.37 125.59 46.80
CA ARG A 568 -151.04 126.29 45.68
C ARG A 568 -152.56 126.31 45.84
N GLU A 569 -153.18 125.24 46.33
CA GLU A 569 -154.60 125.19 46.66
C GLU A 569 -154.95 126.13 47.82
N ALA A 570 -154.15 126.12 48.90
CA ALA A 570 -154.32 127.05 50.02
C ALA A 570 -154.21 128.52 49.59
N ILE A 571 -153.29 128.85 48.66
CA ILE A 571 -153.18 130.19 48.05
C ILE A 571 -154.42 130.50 47.19
N ARG A 572 -154.92 129.56 46.37
CA ARG A 572 -156.14 129.74 45.57
C ARG A 572 -157.38 129.99 46.45
N GLN A 573 -157.53 129.27 47.55
CA GLN A 573 -158.55 129.52 48.59
C GLN A 573 -158.41 130.92 49.21
N LEU A 574 -157.17 131.32 49.58
CA LEU A 574 -156.91 132.63 50.19
C LEU A 574 -157.25 133.79 49.24
N CYS A 575 -156.87 133.68 47.95
CA CYS A 575 -157.20 134.67 46.92
C CYS A 575 -158.71 134.84 46.75
N PHE A 576 -159.48 133.74 46.75
CA PHE A 576 -160.94 133.79 46.71
C PHE A 576 -161.53 134.59 47.89
N SER A 577 -160.99 134.40 49.10
CA SER A 577 -161.41 135.16 50.28
C SER A 577 -161.05 136.65 50.19
N LEU A 578 -159.87 136.97 49.65
CA LEU A 578 -159.40 138.35 49.46
C LEU A 578 -160.28 139.12 48.46
N GLU A 579 -160.65 138.50 47.33
CA GLU A 579 -161.52 139.15 46.33
C GLU A 579 -162.93 139.43 46.89
N HIS A 580 -163.42 138.56 47.80
CA HIS A 580 -164.68 138.75 48.51
C HIS A 580 -164.63 139.97 49.46
N TYR A 581 -163.60 140.06 50.31
CA TYR A 581 -163.41 141.23 51.20
C TYR A 581 -163.14 142.52 50.44
N ARG A 582 -162.40 142.47 49.32
CA ARG A 582 -162.11 143.62 48.46
C ARG A 582 -163.37 144.22 47.84
N ASN A 583 -164.27 143.36 47.34
CA ASN A 583 -165.59 143.77 46.86
C ASN A 583 -166.46 144.39 47.96
N GLY A 584 -166.41 143.85 49.19
CA GLY A 584 -167.08 144.45 50.35
C GLY A 584 -166.56 145.85 50.65
N TYR A 585 -165.23 146.03 50.67
CA TYR A 585 -164.59 147.33 50.94
C TYR A 585 -164.88 148.39 49.88
N GLN A 586 -164.94 148.01 48.60
CA GLN A 586 -165.31 148.93 47.51
C GLN A 586 -166.76 149.43 47.63
N ARG A 587 -167.70 148.58 48.07
CA ARG A 587 -169.09 148.99 48.33
C ARG A 587 -169.20 149.91 49.54
N LEU A 588 -168.44 149.65 50.61
CA LEU A 588 -168.34 150.57 51.76
C LEU A 588 -167.81 151.96 51.36
N ARG A 589 -166.84 152.01 50.45
CA ARG A 589 -166.18 153.25 50.03
C ARG A 589 -167.04 154.17 49.17
N GLN A 590 -168.17 153.69 48.64
CA GLN A 590 -169.15 154.51 47.91
C GLN A 590 -170.23 155.13 48.82
N ALA A 591 -170.25 154.80 50.12
CA ALA A 591 -171.31 155.19 51.06
C ALA A 591 -170.89 156.24 52.10
N LEU A 592 -169.70 156.83 52.00
CA LEU A 592 -169.16 157.79 52.98
C LEU A 592 -168.66 159.09 52.32
N GLU A 593 -169.42 160.16 52.54
CA GLU A 593 -169.00 161.54 52.25
C GLU A 593 -168.07 162.09 53.35
N HIS A 594 -167.43 163.24 53.06
CA HIS A 594 -166.64 164.08 54.00
C HIS A 594 -165.32 163.44 54.51
N LYS A 595 -164.14 164.09 54.44
CA LYS A 595 -163.78 165.49 54.11
C LYS A 595 -162.32 165.55 53.58
N ARG A 596 -162.11 166.10 52.36
CA ARG A 596 -160.92 166.86 51.85
C ARG A 596 -159.50 166.21 51.92
N LEU A 597 -158.50 166.49 51.06
CA LEU A 597 -158.27 167.37 49.88
C LEU A 597 -157.23 166.66 48.93
N PRO A 598 -156.97 167.15 47.68
CA PRO A 598 -156.10 166.50 46.68
C PRO A 598 -154.76 167.24 46.43
N VAL A 599 -153.88 166.65 45.57
CA VAL A 599 -152.75 167.23 44.78
C VAL A 599 -151.91 166.04 44.24
N MET A 600 -151.18 166.04 43.11
CA MET A 600 -151.31 166.63 41.75
C MET A 600 -150.16 166.07 40.87
N ALA A 601 -150.22 166.28 39.55
CA ALA A 601 -149.12 166.18 38.56
C ALA A 601 -148.61 164.79 38.10
N SER A 602 -148.36 164.72 36.77
CA SER A 602 -147.68 163.70 35.96
C SER A 602 -148.23 162.27 35.99
#